data_AF-A0A0H2MHL7-F1
#
_entry.id   AF-A0A0H2MHL7-F1
#
_cell.length_a   1.000
_cell.length_b   1.000
_cell.length_c   1.000
_cell.angle_alpha   90.00
_cell.angle_beta   90.00
_cell.angle_gamma   90.00
#
_symmetry.space_group_name_H-M   'P 1'
#
loop_
_entity.id
_entity.type
_entity.pdbx_description
1 polymer ?
#
loop_
_entity_poly.entity_id
_entity_poly.type
_entity_poly.pdbx_seq_one_letter_code
_entity_poly.pdbx_strand_id
1 'polypeptide(L)'
;MTALFELFLKIGARDFLPFYRDLKAAGHIRSEAVSYYLWRYLFYSLLAVMVALVILWVMGAVIFNPAEGLSFNPDLTIPVFFGALIALYIWWTLIEMVGSMAHVYSRGQVAKAKVMGTKSRMGRGFYVLLRFEHMGKTIEASFAKQIGQKSYWEAFPHEYLEIIYAQDNPELVMPYKEDCFERRCLDNTRKVLAD
;
A
#
# COMPACT_ATOMS: atom_id res chain seq x y z
N MET A 1 11.16 -17.09 1.15
CA MET A 1 10.93 -15.63 0.99
C MET A 1 10.21 -15.29 -0.31
N THR A 2 10.72 -15.71 -1.47
CA THR A 2 10.14 -15.38 -2.79
C THR A 2 8.73 -15.92 -3.02
N ALA A 3 8.43 -17.17 -2.65
CA ALA A 3 7.07 -17.74 -2.83
C ALA A 3 6.00 -17.02 -1.99
N LEU A 4 6.33 -16.66 -0.74
CA LEU A 4 5.43 -15.91 0.13
C LEU A 4 5.22 -14.47 -0.38
N PHE A 5 6.27 -13.85 -0.90
CA PHE A 5 6.17 -12.55 -1.54
C PHE A 5 5.29 -12.59 -2.80
N GLU A 6 5.43 -13.62 -3.64
CA GLU A 6 4.56 -13.84 -4.81
C GLU A 6 3.09 -14.03 -4.41
N LEU A 7 2.82 -14.71 -3.29
CA LEU A 7 1.47 -14.83 -2.75
C LEU A 7 0.88 -13.45 -2.43
N PHE A 8 1.63 -12.60 -1.72
CA PHE A 8 1.19 -11.25 -1.41
C PHE A 8 1.02 -10.38 -2.66
N LEU A 9 1.91 -10.48 -3.64
CA LEU A 9 1.76 -9.80 -4.92
C LEU A 9 0.51 -10.27 -5.68
N LYS A 10 0.21 -11.58 -5.66
CA LYS A 10 -1.00 -12.12 -6.29
C LYS A 10 -2.28 -11.52 -5.70
N ILE A 11 -2.24 -11.17 -4.41
CA ILE A 11 -3.35 -10.56 -3.67
C ILE A 11 -3.40 -9.04 -3.92
N GLY A 12 -2.30 -8.32 -3.70
CA GLY A 12 -2.28 -6.85 -3.69
C GLY A 12 -1.78 -6.16 -4.96
N ALA A 13 -1.23 -6.89 -5.93
CA ALA A 13 -0.70 -6.33 -7.18
C ALA A 13 -0.65 -7.40 -8.28
N ARG A 14 -1.81 -7.99 -8.58
CA ARG A 14 -1.92 -9.11 -9.52
C ARG A 14 -1.35 -8.78 -10.90
N ASP A 15 -1.60 -7.57 -11.39
CA ASP A 15 -1.17 -7.13 -12.72
C ASP A 15 0.34 -6.90 -12.81
N PHE A 16 1.00 -6.66 -11.66
CA PHE A 16 2.45 -6.51 -11.55
C PHE A 16 3.18 -7.86 -11.41
N LEU A 17 2.48 -8.93 -11.01
CA LEU A 17 3.08 -10.25 -10.77
C LEU A 17 3.85 -10.82 -11.99
N PRO A 18 3.39 -10.70 -13.25
CA PRO A 18 4.16 -11.16 -14.41
C PRO A 18 5.52 -10.49 -14.51
N PHE A 19 5.56 -9.16 -14.40
CA PHE A 19 6.82 -8.39 -14.42
C PHE A 19 7.78 -8.82 -13.31
N TYR A 20 7.28 -9.04 -12.09
CA TYR A 20 8.12 -9.55 -11.00
C TYR A 20 8.72 -10.94 -11.33
N ARG A 21 7.94 -11.82 -11.96
CA ARG A 21 8.42 -13.15 -12.35
C ARG A 21 9.48 -13.07 -13.45
N ASP A 22 9.34 -12.14 -14.39
CA ASP A 22 10.33 -11.89 -15.42
C ASP A 22 11.63 -11.38 -14.81
N LEU A 23 11.56 -10.40 -13.89
CA LEU A 23 12.73 -9.94 -13.11
C LEU A 23 13.39 -11.08 -12.33
N LYS A 24 12.59 -11.96 -11.73
CA LYS A 24 13.08 -13.13 -10.99
C LYS A 24 13.83 -14.08 -11.91
N ALA A 25 13.25 -14.40 -13.07
CA ALA A 25 13.85 -15.29 -14.06
C ALA A 25 15.16 -14.71 -14.62
N ALA A 26 15.24 -13.39 -14.78
CA ALA A 26 16.45 -12.68 -15.21
C ALA A 26 17.52 -12.55 -14.11
N GLY A 27 17.20 -12.86 -12.84
CA GLY A 27 18.13 -12.67 -11.72
C GLY A 27 18.34 -11.19 -11.33
N HIS A 28 17.46 -10.30 -11.77
CA HIS A 28 17.56 -8.85 -11.56
C HIS A 28 16.86 -8.37 -10.28
N ILE A 29 16.48 -9.28 -9.39
CA ILE A 29 15.76 -8.92 -8.17
C ILE A 29 16.70 -8.31 -7.14
N ARG A 30 16.30 -7.16 -6.60
CA ARG A 30 16.89 -6.56 -5.41
C ARG A 30 16.30 -7.21 -4.14
N SER A 31 17.08 -8.06 -3.47
CA SER A 31 16.66 -8.82 -2.30
C SER A 31 16.26 -7.94 -1.10
N GLU A 32 16.89 -6.79 -0.94
CA GLU A 32 16.56 -5.82 0.10
C GLU A 32 15.15 -5.25 -0.07
N ALA A 33 14.76 -4.91 -1.30
CA ALA A 33 13.42 -4.42 -1.61
C ALA A 33 12.35 -5.50 -1.37
N VAL A 34 12.62 -6.75 -1.77
CA VAL A 34 11.75 -7.89 -1.44
C VAL A 34 11.56 -8.02 0.07
N SER A 35 12.64 -7.93 0.84
CA SER A 35 12.60 -8.04 2.30
C SER A 35 11.81 -6.89 2.93
N TYR A 36 12.00 -5.66 2.46
CA TYR A 36 11.26 -4.48 2.89
C TYR A 36 9.74 -4.66 2.71
N TYR A 37 9.31 -5.08 1.51
CA TYR A 37 7.89 -5.28 1.25
C TYR A 37 7.32 -6.49 1.98
N LEU A 38 8.07 -7.59 2.07
CA LEU A 38 7.64 -8.78 2.80
C LEU A 38 7.39 -8.46 4.27
N TRP A 39 8.28 -7.71 4.92
CA TRP A 39 8.09 -7.27 6.31
C TRP A 39 6.83 -6.42 6.47
N ARG A 40 6.53 -5.52 5.52
CA ARG A 40 5.30 -4.72 5.54
C ARG A 40 4.06 -5.58 5.38
N TYR A 41 4.07 -6.53 4.44
CA TYR A 41 2.96 -7.45 4.25
C TYR A 41 2.69 -8.28 5.51
N LEU A 42 3.73 -8.80 6.16
CA LEU A 42 3.63 -9.53 7.41
C LEU A 42 3.11 -8.64 8.55
N PHE A 43 3.64 -7.43 8.69
CA PHE A 43 3.21 -6.48 9.70
C PHE A 43 1.72 -6.12 9.55
N TYR A 44 1.26 -5.80 8.34
CA TYR A 44 -0.15 -5.49 8.12
C TYR A 44 -1.07 -6.70 8.26
N SER A 45 -0.58 -7.90 7.95
CA SER A 45 -1.31 -9.14 8.21
C SER A 45 -1.48 -9.40 9.71
N LEU A 46 -0.40 -9.19 10.49
CA LEU A 46 -0.46 -9.28 11.95
C LEU A 46 -1.40 -8.22 12.55
N LEU A 47 -1.31 -6.98 12.06
CA LEU A 47 -2.20 -5.89 12.49
C LEU A 47 -3.66 -6.23 12.24
N ALA A 48 -4.00 -6.80 11.08
CA ALA A 48 -5.36 -7.22 10.77
C ALA A 48 -5.88 -8.31 11.72
N VAL A 49 -5.03 -9.28 12.07
CA VAL A 49 -5.37 -10.30 13.09
C VAL A 49 -5.62 -9.65 14.44
N MET A 50 -4.77 -8.72 14.86
CA MET A 50 -4.95 -7.98 16.12
C MET A 50 -6.25 -7.18 16.13
N VAL A 51 -6.58 -6.48 15.04
CA VAL A 51 -7.85 -5.76 14.88
C VAL A 51 -9.03 -6.72 14.95
N ALA A 52 -8.97 -7.86 14.29
CA ALA A 52 -10.02 -8.88 14.36
C ALA A 52 -10.22 -9.36 15.81
N LEU A 53 -9.14 -9.68 16.54
CA LEU A 53 -9.21 -10.11 17.93
C LEU A 53 -9.83 -9.04 18.84
N VAL A 54 -9.45 -7.77 18.66
CA VAL A 54 -10.04 -6.65 19.41
C VAL A 54 -11.53 -6.52 19.11
N ILE A 55 -11.95 -6.63 17.84
CA ILE A 55 -13.38 -6.57 17.48
C ILE A 55 -14.13 -7.74 18.14
N LEU A 56 -13.60 -8.96 18.08
CA LEU A 56 -14.22 -10.14 18.70
C LEU A 56 -14.34 -9.99 20.23
N TRP A 57 -13.32 -9.42 20.87
CA TRP A 57 -13.34 -9.12 22.30
C TRP A 57 -14.39 -8.06 22.66
N VAL A 58 -14.41 -6.92 21.94
CA VAL A 58 -15.37 -5.83 22.17
C VAL A 58 -16.82 -6.28 21.93
N MET A 59 -17.04 -7.20 20.98
CA MET A 59 -18.35 -7.77 20.70
C MET A 59 -18.79 -8.84 21.72
N GLY A 60 -17.94 -9.18 22.70
CA GLY A 60 -18.23 -10.20 23.71
C GLY A 60 -18.19 -11.63 23.16
N ALA A 61 -17.71 -11.83 21.93
CA ALA A 61 -17.57 -13.15 21.32
C ALA A 61 -16.40 -13.93 21.91
N VAL A 62 -15.39 -13.22 22.42
CA VAL A 62 -14.27 -13.77 23.18
C VAL A 62 -14.29 -13.13 24.56
N ILE A 63 -14.45 -13.93 25.61
CA ILE A 63 -14.41 -13.49 27.01
C ILE A 63 -13.19 -14.13 27.67
N PHE A 64 -12.37 -13.31 28.32
CA PHE A 64 -11.27 -13.81 29.15
C PHE A 64 -11.73 -13.82 30.60
N ASN A 65 -11.95 -15.02 31.15
CA ASN A 65 -12.30 -15.18 32.55
C ASN A 65 -11.08 -15.78 33.29
N PRO A 66 -10.47 -15.09 34.26
CA PRO A 66 -9.24 -15.55 34.91
C PRO A 66 -9.37 -16.89 35.64
N ALA A 67 -10.60 -17.35 35.95
CA ALA A 67 -10.85 -18.65 36.56
C ALA A 67 -11.08 -19.79 35.55
N GLU A 68 -11.57 -19.49 34.35
CA GLU A 68 -12.04 -20.50 33.37
C GLU A 68 -11.28 -20.45 32.03
N GLY A 69 -10.41 -19.46 31.84
CA GLY A 69 -9.65 -19.26 30.60
C GLY A 69 -10.44 -18.49 29.54
N LEU A 70 -10.17 -18.81 28.28
CA LEU A 70 -10.69 -18.11 27.11
C LEU A 70 -11.95 -18.82 26.62
N SER A 71 -13.11 -18.18 26.73
CA SER A 71 -14.39 -18.73 26.27
C SER A 71 -14.87 -18.03 24.99
N PHE A 72 -15.43 -18.82 24.08
CA PHE A 72 -15.98 -18.34 22.81
C PHE A 72 -17.50 -18.53 22.81
N ASN A 73 -18.24 -17.44 22.59
CA ASN A 73 -19.71 -17.48 22.53
C ASN A 73 -20.21 -17.49 21.08
N PRO A 74 -20.69 -18.64 20.55
CA PRO A 74 -21.15 -18.76 19.17
C PRO A 74 -22.49 -18.07 18.89
N ASP A 75 -23.26 -17.67 19.91
CA ASP A 75 -24.55 -16.96 19.74
C ASP A 75 -24.38 -15.54 19.18
N LEU A 76 -23.14 -15.02 19.16
CA LEU A 76 -22.75 -13.75 18.56
C LEU A 76 -22.26 -13.91 17.10
N THR A 77 -22.68 -14.96 16.41
CA THR A 77 -22.19 -15.34 15.06
C THR A 77 -22.30 -14.22 14.02
N ILE A 78 -23.38 -13.41 14.06
CA ILE A 78 -23.58 -12.29 13.13
C ILE A 78 -22.55 -11.16 13.39
N PRO A 79 -22.43 -10.60 14.62
CA PRO A 79 -21.34 -9.71 15.01
C PRO A 79 -19.94 -10.17 14.61
N VAL A 80 -19.62 -11.43 14.91
CA VAL A 80 -18.32 -12.06 14.59
C VAL A 80 -18.04 -12.03 13.09
N PHE A 81 -19.04 -12.34 12.27
CA PHE A 81 -18.92 -12.33 10.81
C PHE A 81 -18.64 -10.91 10.27
N PHE A 82 -19.37 -9.89 10.75
CA PHE A 82 -19.12 -8.51 10.35
C PHE A 82 -17.73 -8.02 10.78
N GLY A 83 -17.29 -8.37 12.00
CA GLY A 83 -15.95 -8.04 12.48
C GLY A 83 -14.84 -8.64 11.62
N ALA A 84 -14.99 -9.91 11.24
CA ALA A 84 -14.06 -10.59 10.35
C ALA A 84 -14.02 -9.95 8.96
N LEU A 85 -15.18 -9.57 8.39
CA LEU A 85 -15.25 -8.86 7.10
C LEU A 85 -14.56 -7.50 7.14
N ILE A 86 -14.75 -6.73 8.23
CA ILE A 86 -14.10 -5.43 8.40
C ILE A 86 -12.58 -5.61 8.47
N ALA A 87 -12.11 -6.55 9.29
CA ALA A 87 -10.68 -6.85 9.41
C ALA A 87 -10.07 -7.31 8.08
N LEU A 88 -10.78 -8.18 7.34
CA LEU A 88 -10.37 -8.65 6.02
C LEU A 88 -10.30 -7.51 4.99
N TYR A 89 -11.26 -6.59 5.02
CA TYR A 89 -11.27 -5.41 4.16
C TYR A 89 -10.10 -4.46 4.45
N ILE A 90 -9.85 -4.16 5.74
CA ILE A 90 -8.70 -3.34 6.15
C ILE A 90 -7.39 -4.02 5.72
N TRP A 91 -7.26 -5.33 5.95
CA TRP A 91 -6.12 -6.10 5.50
C TRP A 91 -5.93 -5.97 3.99
N TRP A 92 -6.95 -6.30 3.20
CA TRP A 92 -6.91 -6.27 1.75
C TRP A 92 -6.42 -4.91 1.22
N THR A 93 -7.01 -3.82 1.71
CA THR A 93 -6.63 -2.45 1.28
C THR A 93 -5.18 -2.10 1.62
N LEU A 94 -4.65 -2.58 2.75
CA LEU A 94 -3.24 -2.39 3.11
C LEU A 94 -2.30 -3.21 2.22
N ILE A 95 -2.67 -4.46 1.90
CA ILE A 95 -1.90 -5.32 0.98
C ILE A 95 -1.90 -4.72 -0.44
N GLU A 96 -3.03 -4.22 -0.93
CA GLU A 96 -3.12 -3.51 -2.22
C GLU A 96 -2.25 -2.24 -2.26
N MET A 97 -2.25 -1.45 -1.19
CA MET A 97 -1.42 -0.25 -1.10
C MET A 97 0.08 -0.59 -1.19
N VAL A 98 0.51 -1.63 -0.50
CA VAL A 98 1.92 -2.10 -0.54
C VAL A 98 2.27 -2.65 -1.91
N GLY A 99 1.36 -3.42 -2.54
CA GLY A 99 1.55 -3.94 -3.89
C GLY A 99 1.63 -2.83 -4.95
N SER A 100 0.73 -1.86 -4.88
CA SER A 100 0.74 -0.66 -5.73
C SER A 100 2.07 0.10 -5.60
N MET A 101 2.58 0.22 -4.39
CA MET A 101 3.86 0.87 -4.14
C MET A 101 5.03 0.09 -4.77
N ALA A 102 5.04 -1.24 -4.68
CA ALA A 102 6.05 -2.08 -5.32
C ALA A 102 6.00 -1.95 -6.85
N HIS A 103 4.79 -1.91 -7.42
CA HIS A 103 4.57 -1.69 -8.85
C HIS A 103 5.12 -0.35 -9.30
N VAL A 104 4.69 0.75 -8.68
CA VAL A 104 5.11 2.11 -9.04
C VAL A 104 6.62 2.29 -8.91
N TYR A 105 7.24 1.85 -7.82
CA TYR A 105 8.68 2.05 -7.67
C TYR A 105 9.51 1.21 -8.63
N SER A 106 9.01 0.05 -9.05
CA SER A 106 9.74 -0.85 -9.95
C SER A 106 9.52 -0.54 -11.43
N ARG A 107 8.33 -0.06 -11.82
CA ARG A 107 8.01 0.30 -13.23
C ARG A 107 7.91 1.79 -13.50
N GLY A 108 8.01 2.62 -12.48
CA GLY A 108 7.61 4.01 -12.61
C GLY A 108 8.69 4.97 -13.06
N GLN A 109 8.29 6.06 -13.68
CA GLN A 109 9.15 7.20 -14.00
C GLN A 109 8.83 8.38 -13.09
N VAL A 110 9.81 9.25 -12.88
CA VAL A 110 9.62 10.46 -12.10
C VAL A 110 8.99 11.53 -12.98
N ALA A 111 8.02 12.26 -12.43
CA ALA A 111 7.42 13.42 -13.08
C ALA A 111 7.13 14.51 -12.05
N LYS A 112 7.09 15.76 -12.52
CA LYS A 112 6.62 16.90 -11.74
C LYS A 112 5.11 17.01 -11.91
N ALA A 113 4.38 16.88 -10.81
CA ALA A 113 2.93 16.98 -10.79
C ALA A 113 2.47 18.26 -10.08
N LYS A 114 1.48 18.94 -10.63
CA LYS A 114 0.80 20.05 -9.98
C LYS A 114 -0.23 19.51 -8.99
N VAL A 115 -0.16 19.96 -7.74
CA VAL A 115 -1.16 19.59 -6.73
C VAL A 115 -2.42 20.42 -6.94
N MET A 116 -3.54 19.75 -7.23
CA MET A 116 -4.82 20.40 -7.52
C MET A 116 -5.65 20.62 -6.24
N GLY A 117 -5.39 19.84 -5.20
CA GLY A 117 -6.13 19.92 -3.95
C GLY A 117 -6.04 18.64 -3.15
N THR A 118 -6.85 18.55 -2.10
CA THR A 118 -7.00 17.35 -1.28
C THR A 118 -8.47 17.01 -1.15
N LYS A 119 -8.81 15.73 -1.30
CA LYS A 119 -10.16 15.21 -1.09
C LYS A 119 -10.15 14.27 0.10
N SER A 120 -10.91 14.60 1.14
CA SER A 120 -11.20 13.67 2.23
C SER A 120 -12.24 12.66 1.76
N ARG A 121 -11.94 11.36 1.88
CA ARG A 121 -12.95 10.31 1.77
C ARG A 121 -13.17 9.73 3.16
N MET A 122 -14.42 9.84 3.65
CA MET A 122 -14.85 9.23 4.91
C MET A 122 -14.38 7.76 4.96
N GLY A 123 -13.55 7.43 5.95
CA GLY A 123 -13.02 6.08 6.16
C GLY A 123 -11.84 5.63 5.30
N ARG A 124 -11.33 6.43 4.34
CA ARG A 124 -10.19 6.05 3.47
C ARG A 124 -8.98 7.02 3.52
N GLY A 125 -9.02 8.01 4.40
CA GLY A 125 -7.94 8.99 4.57
C GLY A 125 -8.00 10.14 3.57
N PHE A 126 -6.92 10.92 3.50
CA PHE A 126 -6.80 12.08 2.61
C PHE A 126 -6.19 11.65 1.28
N TYR A 127 -6.88 11.99 0.18
CA TYR A 127 -6.33 11.83 -1.16
C TYR A 127 -5.76 13.17 -1.62
N VAL A 128 -4.52 13.16 -2.10
CA VAL A 128 -3.93 14.33 -2.77
C VAL A 128 -4.26 14.20 -4.24
N LEU A 129 -4.97 15.19 -4.80
CA LEU A 129 -5.30 15.26 -6.22
C LEU A 129 -4.15 15.93 -6.95
N LEU A 130 -3.68 15.29 -8.01
CA LEU A 130 -2.52 15.70 -8.77
C LEU A 130 -2.85 15.74 -10.25
N ARG A 131 -2.15 16.61 -10.97
CA ARG A 131 -2.19 16.67 -12.43
C ARG A 131 -0.78 16.71 -12.97
N PHE A 132 -0.46 15.86 -13.93
CA PHE A 132 0.84 15.84 -14.60
C PHE A 132 0.67 15.52 -16.09
N GLU A 133 1.69 15.83 -16.89
CA GLU A 133 1.68 15.56 -18.32
C GLU A 133 2.42 14.25 -18.62
N HIS A 134 1.82 13.41 -19.45
CA HIS A 134 2.42 12.17 -19.94
C HIS A 134 2.06 11.99 -21.43
N MET A 135 3.08 11.91 -22.28
CA MET A 135 2.93 11.79 -23.75
C MET A 135 1.98 12.84 -24.36
N GLY A 136 2.08 14.10 -23.93
CA GLY A 136 1.23 15.20 -24.44
C GLY A 136 -0.21 15.16 -23.93
N LYS A 137 -0.55 14.28 -22.98
CA LYS A 137 -1.87 14.21 -22.33
C LYS A 137 -1.77 14.62 -20.87
N THR A 138 -2.74 15.40 -20.43
CA THR A 138 -2.93 15.72 -19.01
C THR A 138 -3.55 14.53 -18.29
N ILE A 139 -2.87 13.98 -17.29
CA ILE A 139 -3.36 12.91 -16.44
C ILE A 139 -3.72 13.47 -15.07
N GLU A 140 -4.92 13.14 -14.59
CA GLU A 140 -5.35 13.41 -13.23
C GLU A 140 -5.22 12.15 -12.40
N ALA A 141 -4.43 12.20 -11.35
CA ALA A 141 -4.16 11.06 -10.48
C ALA A 141 -4.37 11.44 -9.02
N SER A 142 -4.45 10.44 -8.16
CA SER A 142 -4.48 10.67 -6.74
C SER A 142 -3.78 9.56 -6.00
N PHE A 143 -3.12 9.92 -4.89
CA PHE A 143 -2.58 8.94 -3.97
C PHE A 143 -3.12 9.20 -2.56
N ALA A 144 -3.29 8.11 -1.81
CA ALA A 144 -3.71 8.18 -0.43
C ALA A 144 -2.52 8.60 0.46
N LYS A 145 -2.74 9.59 1.33
CA LYS A 145 -1.80 9.98 2.38
C LYS A 145 -2.51 9.92 3.73
N GLN A 146 -1.87 9.28 4.70
CA GLN A 146 -2.38 9.15 6.07
C GLN A 146 -2.08 10.37 6.96
N ILE A 147 -1.41 11.40 6.42
CA ILE A 147 -1.07 12.63 7.17
C ILE A 147 -2.20 13.66 6.95
N GLY A 148 -2.58 14.37 8.01
CA GLY A 148 -3.63 15.38 7.97
C GLY A 148 -3.36 16.51 6.96
N GLN A 149 -4.43 17.03 6.34
CA GLN A 149 -4.39 18.03 5.28
C GLN A 149 -3.51 19.25 5.60
N LYS A 150 -3.58 19.79 6.82
CA LYS A 150 -2.82 20.97 7.24
C LYS A 150 -1.30 20.73 7.23
N SER A 151 -0.86 19.60 7.78
CA SER A 151 0.56 19.20 7.81
C SER A 151 1.10 18.88 6.41
N TYR A 152 0.24 18.49 5.47
CA TYR A 152 0.65 18.32 4.07
C TYR A 152 1.03 19.65 3.42
N TRP A 153 0.14 20.64 3.49
CA TRP A 153 0.35 21.93 2.82
C TRP A 153 1.44 22.79 3.47
N GLU A 154 1.62 22.68 4.79
CA GLU A 154 2.73 23.34 5.50
C GLU A 154 4.11 22.73 5.16
N ALA A 155 4.16 21.46 4.77
CA ALA A 155 5.41 20.74 4.44
C ALA A 155 5.80 20.81 2.95
N PHE A 156 4.95 21.34 2.07
CA PHE A 156 5.22 21.49 0.65
C PHE A 156 5.06 22.96 0.23
N PRO A 157 6.13 23.76 0.28
CA PRO A 157 6.04 25.19 -0.01
C PRO A 157 6.00 25.54 -1.51
N HIS A 158 5.86 24.59 -2.45
CA HIS A 158 6.30 24.80 -3.83
C HIS A 158 5.35 24.34 -4.94
N GLU A 159 5.59 24.97 -6.10
CA GLU A 159 4.86 25.02 -7.37
C GLU A 159 4.51 23.65 -8.01
N TYR A 160 5.21 22.57 -7.61
CA TYR A 160 4.99 21.18 -8.05
C TYR A 160 5.48 20.15 -7.01
N LEU A 161 4.95 18.92 -7.09
CA LEU A 161 5.34 17.74 -6.32
C LEU A 161 6.01 16.72 -7.24
N GLU A 162 7.19 16.23 -6.85
CA GLU A 162 7.80 15.10 -7.54
C GLU A 162 7.09 13.79 -7.18
N ILE A 163 6.57 13.14 -8.21
CA ILE A 163 5.89 11.85 -8.12
C ILE A 163 6.63 10.82 -8.95
N ILE A 164 6.44 9.56 -8.60
CA ILE A 164 6.74 8.44 -9.45
C ILE A 164 5.43 7.82 -9.91
N TYR A 165 5.26 7.61 -11.22
CA TYR A 165 4.06 7.04 -11.82
C TYR A 165 4.42 5.77 -12.60
N ALA A 166 3.60 4.71 -12.53
CA ALA A 166 3.86 3.49 -13.29
C ALA A 166 3.62 3.74 -14.79
N GLN A 167 4.61 3.47 -15.65
CA GLN A 167 4.46 3.75 -17.10
C GLN A 167 3.33 2.95 -17.75
N ASP A 168 3.10 1.72 -17.29
CA ASP A 168 2.04 0.83 -17.75
C ASP A 168 0.67 1.15 -17.13
N ASN A 169 0.63 1.96 -16.07
CA ASN A 169 -0.59 2.46 -15.46
C ASN A 169 -0.36 3.87 -14.86
N PRO A 170 -0.43 4.93 -15.68
CA PRO A 170 -0.05 6.28 -15.25
C PRO A 170 -0.93 6.89 -14.15
N GLU A 171 -2.13 6.35 -13.91
CA GLU A 171 -2.98 6.78 -12.79
C GLU A 171 -2.43 6.30 -11.43
N LEU A 172 -1.60 5.26 -11.45
CA LEU A 172 -0.95 4.71 -10.27
C LEU A 172 0.30 5.54 -9.94
N VAL A 173 0.15 6.43 -8.97
CA VAL A 173 1.19 7.39 -8.57
C VAL A 173 1.54 7.29 -7.09
N MET A 174 2.80 7.59 -6.76
CA MET A 174 3.28 7.72 -5.39
C MET A 174 4.22 8.92 -5.27
N PRO A 175 4.36 9.55 -4.09
CA PRO A 175 5.41 10.52 -3.85
C PRO A 175 6.78 9.92 -4.12
N TYR A 176 7.59 10.64 -4.90
CA TYR A 176 8.97 10.25 -5.12
C TYR A 176 9.81 10.61 -3.87
N LYS A 177 10.69 9.70 -3.49
CA LYS A 177 11.66 9.88 -2.40
C LYS A 177 12.95 9.20 -2.81
N GLU A 178 13.92 10.01 -3.24
CA GLU A 178 15.21 9.55 -3.75
C GLU A 178 15.92 8.62 -2.76
N ASP A 179 16.06 9.05 -1.50
CA ASP A 179 16.72 8.27 -0.42
C ASP A 179 16.13 6.88 -0.18
N CYS A 180 14.87 6.66 -0.59
CA CYS A 180 14.16 5.41 -0.39
C CYS A 180 14.02 4.59 -1.67
N PHE A 181 14.39 5.13 -2.84
CA PHE A 181 14.12 4.49 -4.12
C PHE A 181 14.77 3.11 -4.20
N GLU A 182 16.07 3.03 -3.90
CA GLU A 182 16.82 1.79 -3.92
C GLU A 182 16.23 0.70 -3.03
N ARG A 183 15.71 1.07 -1.85
CA ARG A 183 15.07 0.12 -0.92
C ARG A 183 13.67 -0.31 -1.36
N ARG A 184 13.08 0.35 -2.36
CA ARG A 184 11.69 0.16 -2.82
C ARG A 184 11.59 -0.33 -4.26
N CYS A 185 12.63 -0.15 -5.07
CA CYS A 185 12.68 -0.68 -6.43
C CYS A 185 13.07 -2.17 -6.39
N LEU A 186 12.22 -3.04 -6.93
CA LEU A 186 12.51 -4.48 -7.00
C LEU A 186 13.53 -4.83 -8.09
N ASP A 187 13.75 -3.94 -9.05
CA ASP A 187 14.70 -4.09 -10.14
C ASP A 187 16.08 -3.55 -9.73
N ASN A 188 17.10 -4.41 -9.76
CA ASN A 188 18.48 -4.06 -9.42
C ASN A 188 19.23 -3.38 -10.57
N THR A 189 18.72 -3.45 -11.80
CA THR A 189 19.31 -2.82 -12.98
C THR A 189 18.87 -1.37 -13.14
N ARG A 190 17.76 -1.02 -12.49
CA ARG A 190 17.18 0.30 -12.55
C ARG A 190 17.95 1.31 -11.70
N LYS A 191 18.31 2.42 -12.34
CA LYS A 191 18.70 3.68 -11.72
C LYS A 191 17.67 4.73 -12.13
N VAL A 192 17.20 5.55 -11.21
CA VAL A 192 16.30 6.65 -11.58
C VAL A 192 17.14 7.67 -12.35
N LEU A 193 16.83 7.84 -13.62
CA LEU A 193 17.24 9.01 -14.37
C LEU A 193 16.14 10.06 -14.11
N ALA A 194 16.50 11.15 -13.46
CA ALA A 194 15.66 12.33 -13.46
C ALA A 194 15.73 12.91 -14.89
N ASP A 195 14.58 13.12 -15.52
CA ASP A 195 14.48 13.89 -16.76
C ASP A 195 14.73 15.38 -16.48
#